data_AF-F4RC32-F1
#
_entry.id   AF-F4RC32-F1
#
_cell.length_a   1.000
_cell.length_b   1.000
_cell.length_c   1.000
_cell.angle_alpha   90.00
_cell.angle_beta   90.00
_cell.angle_gamma   90.00
#
_symmetry.space_group_name_H-M   'P 1'
#
loop_
_entity.id
_entity.type
_entity.pdbx_description
1 polymer ?
#
loop_
_entity_poly.entity_id
_entity_poly.type
_entity_poly.pdbx_seq_one_letter_code
_entity_poly.pdbx_strand_id
1 'polypeptide(L)'
;MPNQLILTEGYRPIVTALVQQGLTNRQIQDNLSTQHGVDCSQSTIKRARSNWDLQMAPDNETQELQNDLIHFYHRQGFVAEHLLSILEERHDISISPRTLARRCTLLGLQRRKDDVDQGLVTLADVAELIRHSKRRADGKRAGYRRVHHILRNQYHVSVHRKRRDKQTVLPTACAPNYCYYAPLSANGVEGLIAVPPERVDGLRAQYYPNADELMMTSPMWLTEFVTAAQTTLQIEPAAITMDNVWTAFHQILAFMRAYDLSLLATPHGQPRVPTNHEQALISVQNRFGRVPH
;
A
#
# COMPACT_ATOMS: atom_id res chain seq x y z
N MET A 1 29.29 12.96 42.28
CA MET A 1 28.56 12.15 41.27
C MET A 1 29.13 10.74 41.37
N PRO A 2 28.39 9.73 41.85
CA PRO A 2 28.94 8.39 41.94
C PRO A 2 29.25 7.88 40.53
N ASN A 3 30.47 7.38 40.34
CA ASN A 3 30.94 6.82 39.08
C ASN A 3 30.04 5.65 38.68
N GLN A 4 29.35 5.76 37.54
CA GLN A 4 28.66 4.62 36.93
C GLN A 4 29.74 3.64 36.43
N LEU A 5 30.10 2.68 37.28
CA LEU A 5 30.95 1.57 36.87
C LEU A 5 30.21 0.74 35.82
N ILE A 6 30.86 0.55 34.67
CA ILE A 6 30.33 -0.29 33.58
C ILE A 6 30.39 -1.74 34.07
N LEU A 7 29.26 -2.45 34.04
CA LEU A 7 29.20 -3.90 34.26
C LEU A 7 30.10 -4.59 33.22
N THR A 8 31.28 -5.05 33.64
CA THR A 8 32.27 -5.77 32.82
C THR A 8 32.01 -7.28 32.82
N GLU A 9 32.66 -8.02 31.92
CA GLU A 9 32.53 -9.49 31.83
C GLU A 9 32.89 -10.24 33.12
N GLY A 10 33.71 -9.66 34.00
CA GLY A 10 34.06 -10.24 35.30
C GLY A 10 32.86 -10.46 36.23
N TYR A 11 31.77 -9.70 36.05
CA TYR A 11 30.53 -9.84 36.84
C TYR A 11 29.50 -10.76 36.18
N ARG A 12 29.76 -11.27 34.97
CA ARG A 12 28.89 -12.22 34.27
C ARG A 12 28.50 -13.44 35.12
N PRO A 13 29.41 -14.17 35.81
CA PRO A 13 29.02 -15.35 36.57
C PRO A 13 28.11 -15.03 37.76
N ILE A 14 28.32 -13.89 38.41
CA ILE A 14 27.49 -13.41 39.53
C ILE A 14 26.08 -13.08 39.03
N VAL A 15 25.97 -12.31 37.95
CA VAL A 15 24.67 -11.97 37.36
C VAL A 15 23.97 -13.23 36.85
N THR A 16 24.70 -14.20 36.31
CA THR A 16 24.13 -15.49 35.85
C THR A 16 23.53 -16.27 37.02
N ALA A 17 24.22 -16.36 38.15
CA ALA A 17 23.72 -17.03 39.35
C ALA A 17 22.46 -16.35 39.92
N LEU A 18 22.45 -15.01 39.98
CA LEU A 18 21.28 -14.26 40.44
C LEU A 18 20.08 -14.40 39.49
N VAL A 19 20.32 -14.51 38.18
CA VAL A 19 19.27 -14.78 37.19
C VAL A 19 18.73 -16.20 37.34
N GLN A 20 19.58 -17.20 37.57
CA GLN A 20 19.15 -18.59 37.82
C GLN A 20 18.34 -18.74 39.12
N GLN A 21 18.58 -17.88 40.11
CA GLN A 21 17.76 -17.78 41.33
C GLN A 21 16.40 -17.09 41.09
N GLY A 22 16.09 -16.67 39.86
CA GLY A 22 14.82 -16.06 39.50
C GLY A 22 14.65 -14.61 39.98
N LEU A 23 15.74 -13.94 40.38
CA LEU A 23 15.67 -12.57 40.90
C LEU A 23 15.32 -11.56 39.80
N THR A 24 14.47 -10.59 40.16
CA THR A 24 14.10 -9.47 39.27
C THR A 24 15.26 -8.50 39.08
N ASN A 25 15.25 -7.72 37.98
CA ASN A 25 16.33 -6.74 37.72
C ASN A 25 16.54 -5.73 38.84
N ARG A 26 15.49 -5.41 39.62
CA ARG A 26 15.57 -4.55 40.79
C ARG A 26 16.31 -5.25 41.94
N GLN A 27 15.97 -6.50 42.24
CA GLN A 27 16.65 -7.29 43.26
C GLN A 27 18.11 -7.60 42.90
N ILE A 28 18.41 -7.76 41.61
CA ILE A 28 19.79 -7.89 41.10
C ILE A 28 20.55 -6.59 41.33
N GLN A 29 19.95 -5.44 41.05
CA GLN A 29 20.55 -4.13 41.32
C GLN A 29 20.86 -3.95 42.81
N ASP A 30 19.88 -4.25 43.67
CA ASP A 30 20.02 -4.14 45.13
C ASP A 30 21.13 -5.07 45.65
N ASN A 31 21.22 -6.31 45.14
CA ASN A 31 22.29 -7.24 45.49
C ASN A 31 23.68 -6.75 45.03
N LEU A 32 23.79 -6.25 43.79
CA LEU A 32 25.06 -5.75 43.26
C LEU A 32 25.57 -4.52 44.02
N SER A 33 24.67 -3.65 44.45
CA SER A 33 25.01 -2.49 45.30
C SER A 33 25.43 -2.93 46.71
N THR A 34 24.67 -3.83 47.33
CA THR A 34 24.87 -4.22 48.75
C THR A 34 26.04 -5.18 48.95
N GLN A 35 26.21 -6.19 48.09
CA GLN A 35 27.19 -7.25 48.29
C GLN A 35 28.48 -7.06 47.49
N HIS A 36 28.41 -6.34 46.37
CA HIS A 36 29.54 -6.20 45.44
C HIS A 36 30.02 -4.76 45.24
N GLY A 37 29.35 -3.77 45.87
CA GLY A 37 29.74 -2.35 45.82
C GLY A 37 29.64 -1.72 44.43
N VAL A 38 28.87 -2.32 43.52
CA VAL A 38 28.70 -1.84 42.14
C VAL A 38 27.36 -1.15 42.00
N ASP A 39 27.37 0.18 41.87
CA ASP A 39 26.18 0.96 41.57
C ASP A 39 25.95 0.99 40.05
N CYS A 40 24.88 0.34 39.61
CA CYS A 40 24.53 0.24 38.21
C CYS A 40 23.02 0.44 38.02
N SER A 41 22.63 1.03 36.89
CA SER A 41 21.21 1.24 36.59
C SER A 41 20.53 -0.06 36.14
N GLN A 42 19.21 -0.16 36.34
CA GLN A 42 18.41 -1.29 35.82
C GLN A 42 18.52 -1.44 34.30
N SER A 43 18.72 -0.34 33.58
CA SER A 43 18.94 -0.33 32.13
C SER A 43 20.27 -0.98 31.76
N THR A 44 21.32 -0.75 32.55
CA THR A 44 22.65 -1.37 32.38
C THR A 44 22.57 -2.88 32.59
N ILE A 45 21.87 -3.32 33.64
CA ILE A 45 21.63 -4.75 33.92
C ILE A 45 20.82 -5.40 32.79
N LYS A 46 19.73 -4.75 32.35
CA LYS A 46 18.90 -5.25 31.25
C LYS A 46 19.71 -5.40 29.95
N ARG A 47 20.57 -4.44 29.64
CA ARG A 47 21.47 -4.49 28.48
C ARG A 47 22.51 -5.61 28.63
N ALA A 48 23.15 -5.73 29.79
CA ALA A 48 24.14 -6.78 30.05
C ALA A 48 23.53 -8.19 29.94
N ARG A 49 22.33 -8.39 30.51
CA ARG A 49 21.57 -9.64 30.36
C ARG A 49 21.24 -9.97 28.90
N SER A 50 20.90 -8.95 28.10
CA SER A 50 20.64 -9.15 26.67
C SER A 50 21.91 -9.44 25.88
N ASN A 51 23.04 -8.82 26.23
CA ASN A 51 24.31 -9.04 25.55
C ASN A 51 24.94 -10.40 25.91
N TRP A 52 24.60 -10.95 27.09
CA TRP A 52 25.10 -12.23 27.58
C TRP A 52 24.12 -13.39 27.38
N ASP A 53 23.03 -13.18 26.64
CA ASP A 53 21.96 -14.15 26.39
C ASP A 53 21.33 -14.75 27.67
N LEU A 54 21.29 -13.97 28.76
CA LEU A 54 20.65 -14.34 30.04
C LEU A 54 19.17 -13.94 30.09
N GLN A 55 18.50 -13.91 28.95
CA GLN A 55 17.07 -13.67 28.88
C GLN A 55 16.33 -14.96 29.23
N MET A 56 15.59 -14.95 30.34
CA MET A 56 14.60 -15.98 30.59
C MET A 56 13.40 -15.68 29.69
N ALA A 57 13.42 -16.21 28.47
CA ALA A 57 12.21 -16.29 27.67
C ALA A 57 11.26 -17.27 28.37
N PRO A 58 9.94 -17.02 28.39
CA PRO A 58 8.99 -18.04 28.81
C PRO A 58 9.18 -19.26 27.91
N ASP A 59 9.18 -20.45 28.49
CA ASP A 59 9.37 -21.70 27.77
C ASP A 59 8.41 -21.78 26.57
N ASN A 60 8.84 -22.35 25.46
CA ASN A 60 8.07 -22.30 24.22
C ASN A 60 6.69 -22.96 24.40
N GLU A 61 6.63 -24.03 25.19
CA GLU A 61 5.40 -24.71 25.61
C GLU A 61 4.46 -23.80 26.43
N THR A 62 5.03 -22.96 27.31
CA THR A 62 4.25 -22.00 28.10
C THR A 62 3.66 -20.90 27.20
N GLN A 63 4.39 -20.51 26.15
CA GLN A 63 3.90 -19.54 25.18
C GLN A 63 2.79 -20.11 24.30
N GLU A 64 2.92 -21.37 23.85
CA GLU A 64 1.90 -22.08 23.08
C GLU A 64 0.60 -22.24 23.88
N LEU A 65 0.68 -22.71 25.12
CA LEU A 65 -0.47 -22.82 26.02
C LEU A 65 -1.19 -21.47 26.19
N GLN A 66 -0.41 -20.39 26.38
CA GLN A 66 -0.98 -19.05 26.48
C GLN A 66 -1.68 -18.61 25.20
N ASN A 67 -1.13 -18.94 24.02
CA ASN A 67 -1.73 -18.61 22.74
C ASN A 67 -3.04 -19.38 22.53
N ASP A 68 -3.08 -20.66 22.89
CA ASP A 68 -4.27 -21.51 22.79
C ASP A 68 -5.41 -21.01 23.70
N LEU A 69 -5.09 -20.64 24.94
CA LEU A 69 -6.06 -20.04 25.86
C LEU A 69 -6.59 -18.70 25.34
N ILE A 70 -5.71 -17.83 24.85
CA ILE A 70 -6.10 -16.54 24.24
C ILE A 70 -7.04 -16.80 23.04
N HIS A 71 -6.70 -17.75 22.19
CA HIS A 71 -7.51 -18.10 21.03
C HIS A 71 -8.89 -18.67 21.42
N PHE A 72 -8.92 -19.56 22.42
CA PHE A 72 -10.15 -20.16 22.95
C PHE A 72 -11.11 -19.11 23.52
N TYR A 73 -10.66 -18.26 24.44
CA TYR A 73 -11.51 -17.23 25.04
C TYR A 73 -11.86 -16.12 24.05
N HIS A 74 -10.98 -15.83 23.08
CA HIS A 74 -11.31 -14.88 22.02
C HIS A 74 -12.43 -15.41 21.11
N ARG A 75 -12.42 -16.70 20.75
CA ARG A 75 -13.51 -17.34 19.98
C ARG A 75 -14.85 -17.31 20.71
N GLN A 76 -14.84 -17.39 22.04
CA GLN A 76 -16.04 -17.28 22.87
C GLN A 76 -16.58 -15.84 22.98
N GLY A 77 -15.86 -14.84 22.48
CA GLY A 77 -16.33 -13.46 22.46
C GLY A 77 -16.04 -12.64 23.72
N PHE A 78 -15.09 -13.06 24.56
CA PHE A 78 -14.67 -12.28 25.73
C PHE A 78 -13.85 -11.02 25.38
N VAL A 79 -14.23 -9.88 25.95
CA VAL A 79 -13.54 -8.58 25.78
C VAL A 79 -12.14 -8.65 26.40
N ALA A 80 -11.18 -7.89 25.86
CA ALA A 80 -9.79 -7.93 26.30
C ALA A 80 -9.60 -7.78 27.82
N GLU A 81 -10.36 -6.89 28.48
CA GLU A 81 -10.32 -6.72 29.94
C GLU A 81 -10.76 -7.98 30.70
N HIS A 82 -11.82 -8.63 30.24
CA HIS A 82 -12.32 -9.87 30.85
C HIS A 82 -11.38 -11.04 30.54
N LEU A 83 -10.73 -11.03 29.38
CA LEU A 83 -9.75 -12.03 29.02
C LEU A 83 -8.52 -11.94 29.95
N LEU A 84 -8.07 -10.72 30.27
CA LEU A 84 -7.02 -10.50 31.27
C LEU A 84 -7.43 -11.01 32.65
N SER A 85 -8.64 -10.66 33.12
CA SER A 85 -9.11 -11.12 34.43
C SER A 85 -9.25 -12.65 34.47
N ILE A 86 -9.74 -13.29 33.41
CA ILE A 86 -9.86 -14.76 33.33
C ILE A 86 -8.47 -15.42 33.32
N LEU A 87 -7.51 -14.87 32.59
CA LEU A 87 -6.15 -15.42 32.55
C LEU A 87 -5.45 -15.29 33.91
N GLU A 88 -5.67 -14.20 34.62
CA GLU A 88 -5.11 -13.97 35.95
C GLU A 88 -5.82 -14.82 37.01
N GLU A 89 -7.16 -14.82 37.06
CA GLU A 89 -7.93 -15.50 38.11
C GLU A 89 -8.00 -17.03 37.94
N ARG A 90 -8.06 -17.54 36.71
CA ARG A 90 -8.26 -18.99 36.47
C ARG A 90 -6.99 -19.74 36.11
N HIS A 91 -6.02 -19.05 35.50
CA HIS A 91 -4.83 -19.70 34.96
C HIS A 91 -3.52 -19.19 35.60
N ASP A 92 -3.59 -18.21 36.50
CA ASP A 92 -2.43 -17.57 37.16
C ASP A 92 -1.42 -16.97 36.16
N ILE A 93 -1.93 -16.52 35.00
CA ILE A 93 -1.11 -15.93 33.94
C ILE A 93 -1.35 -14.42 33.90
N SER A 94 -0.43 -13.66 34.51
CA SER A 94 -0.46 -12.20 34.46
C SER A 94 0.13 -11.68 33.14
N ILE A 95 -0.74 -11.19 32.25
CA ILE A 95 -0.36 -10.61 30.96
C ILE A 95 -0.70 -9.12 30.94
N SER A 96 0.20 -8.28 30.45
CA SER A 96 -0.13 -6.86 30.24
C SER A 96 -1.15 -6.71 29.09
N PRO A 97 -2.04 -5.71 29.12
CA PRO A 97 -2.98 -5.44 28.02
C PRO A 97 -2.26 -5.24 26.67
N ARG A 98 -1.05 -4.66 26.70
CA ARG A 98 -0.22 -4.47 25.50
C ARG A 98 0.29 -5.80 24.95
N THR A 99 0.68 -6.73 25.81
CA THR A 99 1.13 -8.08 25.41
C THR A 99 -0.04 -8.89 24.85
N LEU A 100 -1.22 -8.81 25.46
CA LEU A 100 -2.43 -9.42 24.94
C LEU A 100 -2.78 -8.87 23.55
N ALA A 101 -2.79 -7.55 23.38
CA ALA A 101 -3.04 -6.93 22.08
C ALA A 101 -2.04 -7.37 21.01
N ARG A 102 -0.74 -7.42 21.34
CA ARG A 102 0.32 -7.92 20.44
C ARG A 102 0.08 -9.38 20.05
N ARG A 103 -0.30 -10.23 21.00
CA ARG A 103 -0.60 -11.65 20.72
C ARG A 103 -1.86 -11.81 19.88
N CYS A 104 -2.93 -11.08 20.17
CA CYS A 104 -4.11 -11.07 19.32
C CYS A 104 -3.78 -10.64 17.88
N THR A 105 -2.86 -9.68 17.69
CA THR A 105 -2.40 -9.32 16.33
C THR A 105 -1.58 -10.42 15.66
N LEU A 106 -0.68 -11.07 16.39
CA LEU A 106 0.13 -12.18 15.86
C LEU A 106 -0.73 -13.39 15.48
N LEU A 107 -1.73 -13.70 16.30
CA LEU A 107 -2.68 -14.79 16.10
C LEU A 107 -3.80 -14.45 15.10
N GLY A 108 -3.79 -13.26 14.49
CA GLY A 108 -4.83 -12.82 13.55
C GLY A 108 -6.22 -12.60 14.17
N LEU A 109 -6.32 -12.56 15.50
CA LEU A 109 -7.55 -12.47 16.29
C LEU A 109 -8.08 -11.02 16.35
N GLN A 110 -8.43 -10.46 15.19
CA GLN A 110 -9.01 -9.12 15.10
C GLN A 110 -10.54 -9.18 15.02
N ARG A 111 -11.22 -8.61 16.02
CA ARG A 111 -12.70 -8.54 16.12
C ARG A 111 -13.41 -7.73 15.02
N ARG A 112 -12.67 -7.00 14.18
CA ARG A 112 -13.22 -6.00 13.23
C ARG A 112 -12.69 -6.23 11.82
N LYS A 113 -12.93 -7.40 11.24
CA LYS A 113 -12.69 -7.63 9.82
C LYS A 113 -14.03 -7.85 9.13
N ASP A 114 -14.19 -7.20 7.99
CA ASP A 114 -15.35 -7.40 7.12
C ASP A 114 -15.25 -8.80 6.53
N ASP A 115 -16.33 -9.58 6.59
CA ASP A 115 -16.35 -10.92 6.00
C ASP A 115 -16.14 -10.84 4.47
N VAL A 116 -16.44 -9.69 3.87
CA VAL A 116 -16.11 -9.35 2.49
C VAL A 116 -14.60 -9.20 2.29
N ASP A 117 -13.90 -8.52 3.21
CA ASP A 117 -12.44 -8.33 3.15
C ASP A 117 -11.69 -9.64 3.42
N GLN A 118 -12.32 -10.59 4.11
CA GLN A 118 -11.79 -11.94 4.33
C GLN A 118 -12.08 -12.91 3.18
N GLY A 119 -12.88 -12.50 2.18
CA GLY A 119 -13.31 -13.36 1.08
C GLY A 119 -14.28 -14.48 1.47
N LEU A 120 -14.86 -14.42 2.69
CA LEU A 120 -15.84 -15.39 3.16
C LEU A 120 -17.21 -15.20 2.51
N VAL A 121 -17.52 -13.97 2.10
CA VAL A 121 -18.80 -13.61 1.47
C VAL A 121 -18.54 -12.59 0.36
N THR A 122 -19.12 -12.78 -0.83
CA THR A 122 -18.99 -11.79 -1.91
C THR A 122 -19.96 -10.62 -1.72
N LEU A 123 -19.64 -9.45 -2.29
CA LEU A 123 -20.53 -8.28 -2.26
C LEU A 123 -21.90 -8.57 -2.90
N ALA A 124 -21.96 -9.48 -3.88
CA ALA A 124 -23.20 -9.91 -4.52
C ALA A 124 -24.07 -10.71 -3.54
N ASP A 125 -23.47 -11.63 -2.78
CA ASP A 125 -24.16 -12.43 -1.77
C ASP A 125 -24.70 -11.56 -0.63
N VAL A 126 -23.92 -10.57 -0.18
CA VAL A 126 -24.40 -9.59 0.80
C VAL A 126 -25.61 -8.83 0.25
N ALA A 127 -25.58 -8.40 -1.02
CA ALA A 127 -26.71 -7.70 -1.63
C ALA A 127 -27.96 -8.59 -1.76
N GLU A 128 -27.79 -9.88 -2.06
CA GLU A 128 -28.85 -10.90 -2.05
C GLU A 128 -29.45 -11.06 -0.65
N LEU A 129 -28.63 -11.22 0.38
CA LEU A 129 -29.06 -11.34 1.78
C LEU A 129 -29.80 -10.09 2.27
N ILE A 130 -29.36 -8.89 1.87
CA ILE A 130 -30.06 -7.65 2.15
C ILE A 130 -31.43 -7.64 1.45
N ARG A 131 -31.50 -8.01 0.17
CA ARG A 131 -32.77 -8.11 -0.58
C ARG A 131 -33.72 -9.11 0.08
N HIS A 132 -33.21 -10.28 0.48
CA HIS A 132 -33.98 -11.32 1.17
C HIS A 132 -34.48 -10.83 2.55
N SER A 133 -33.61 -10.20 3.35
CA SER A 133 -33.99 -9.65 4.66
C SER A 133 -35.07 -8.57 4.55
N LYS A 134 -35.03 -7.70 3.53
CA LYS A 134 -36.02 -6.64 3.32
C LYS A 134 -37.40 -7.13 2.88
N ARG A 135 -37.51 -8.35 2.37
CA ARG A 135 -38.80 -8.99 2.04
C ARG A 135 -39.54 -9.47 3.29
N ARG A 136 -38.83 -9.75 4.39
CA ARG A 136 -39.42 -10.13 5.69
C ARG A 136 -40.06 -8.94 6.39
N ALA A 137 -41.07 -9.20 7.22
CA ALA A 137 -41.78 -8.18 8.00
C ALA A 137 -40.82 -7.32 8.85
N ASP A 138 -39.82 -7.95 9.47
CA ASP A 138 -38.80 -7.30 10.31
C ASP A 138 -37.86 -6.37 9.51
N GLY A 139 -37.67 -6.65 8.23
CA GLY A 139 -36.75 -5.92 7.34
C GLY A 139 -37.44 -4.89 6.44
N LYS A 140 -38.76 -4.97 6.27
CA LYS A 140 -39.53 -4.14 5.32
C LYS A 140 -39.44 -2.63 5.61
N ARG A 141 -39.38 -2.26 6.90
CA ARG A 141 -39.15 -0.88 7.37
C ARG A 141 -37.78 -0.70 8.05
N ALA A 142 -36.91 -1.71 7.97
CA ALA A 142 -35.61 -1.65 8.61
C ALA A 142 -34.70 -0.65 7.88
N GLY A 143 -34.31 0.40 8.60
CA GLY A 143 -33.17 1.22 8.22
C GLY A 143 -31.87 0.42 8.24
N TYR A 144 -30.81 0.99 7.66
CA TYR A 144 -29.50 0.35 7.51
C TYR A 144 -28.94 -0.28 8.80
N ARG A 145 -29.11 0.38 9.97
CA ARG A 145 -28.66 -0.15 11.27
C ARG A 145 -29.38 -1.44 11.67
N ARG A 146 -30.68 -1.55 11.37
CA ARG A 146 -31.47 -2.75 11.69
C ARG A 146 -31.16 -3.88 10.71
N VAL A 147 -30.92 -3.57 9.43
CA VAL A 147 -30.44 -4.54 8.44
C VAL A 147 -29.09 -5.12 8.85
N HIS A 148 -28.15 -4.28 9.30
CA HIS A 148 -26.85 -4.73 9.80
C HIS A 148 -26.99 -5.69 10.99
N HIS A 149 -27.88 -5.37 11.92
CA HIS A 149 -28.19 -6.24 13.05
C HIS A 149 -28.80 -7.59 12.61
N ILE A 150 -29.68 -7.56 11.61
CA ILE A 150 -30.27 -8.78 11.02
C ILE A 150 -29.20 -9.63 10.34
N LEU A 151 -28.31 -9.03 9.54
CA LEU A 151 -27.20 -9.75 8.89
C LEU A 151 -26.30 -10.44 9.92
N ARG A 152 -25.95 -9.73 11.00
CA ARG A 152 -25.09 -10.28 12.06
C ARG A 152 -25.77 -11.39 12.86
N ASN A 153 -27.06 -11.26 13.18
CA ASN A 153 -27.72 -12.17 14.10
C ASN A 153 -28.42 -13.34 13.42
N GLN A 154 -28.97 -13.14 12.21
CA GLN A 154 -29.72 -14.18 11.49
C GLN A 154 -28.87 -14.88 10.44
N TYR A 155 -27.91 -14.18 9.83
CA TYR A 155 -27.08 -14.73 8.77
C TYR A 155 -25.62 -14.90 9.21
N HIS A 156 -25.27 -14.50 10.43
CA HIS A 156 -23.91 -14.54 10.98
C HIS A 156 -22.85 -13.84 10.11
N VAL A 157 -23.26 -12.89 9.26
CA VAL A 157 -22.36 -12.09 8.41
C VAL A 157 -22.08 -10.73 9.05
N SER A 158 -20.81 -10.40 9.28
CA SER A 158 -20.35 -9.11 9.76
C SER A 158 -19.80 -8.24 8.63
N VAL A 159 -20.68 -7.48 8.00
CA VAL A 159 -20.28 -6.44 7.03
C VAL A 159 -19.96 -5.14 7.76
N HIS A 160 -18.82 -4.52 7.54
CA HIS A 160 -18.49 -3.27 8.20
C HIS A 160 -19.04 -2.07 7.43
N ARG A 161 -19.51 -1.06 8.16
CA ARG A 161 -19.91 0.20 7.53
C ARG A 161 -18.66 0.86 6.95
N LYS A 162 -18.55 0.91 5.63
CA LYS A 162 -17.59 1.79 4.96
C LYS A 162 -17.86 3.21 5.46
N ARG A 163 -16.86 3.79 6.14
CA ARG A 163 -16.97 5.14 6.72
C ARG A 163 -17.29 6.10 5.58
N ARG A 164 -18.30 6.95 5.77
CA ARG A 164 -18.58 8.03 4.80
C ARG A 164 -17.36 8.92 4.79
N ASP A 165 -16.63 8.90 3.68
CA ASP A 165 -15.57 9.86 3.45
C ASP A 165 -16.23 11.20 3.12
N LYS A 166 -15.92 12.22 3.92
CA LYS A 166 -16.50 13.55 3.76
C LYS A 166 -15.89 14.30 2.57
N GLN A 167 -14.75 13.85 2.05
CA GLN A 167 -14.09 14.46 0.91
C GLN A 167 -14.67 13.97 -0.42
N THR A 168 -15.16 12.72 -0.48
CA THR A 168 -15.61 12.10 -1.74
C THR A 168 -17.13 12.05 -1.90
N VAL A 169 -17.90 12.44 -0.89
CA VAL A 169 -19.36 12.30 -0.89
C VAL A 169 -20.03 13.66 -0.81
N LEU A 170 -21.00 13.90 -1.69
CA LEU A 170 -21.80 15.13 -1.71
C LEU A 170 -22.70 15.26 -0.47
N PRO A 171 -23.24 16.46 -0.16
CA PRO A 171 -24.13 16.69 0.98
C PRO A 171 -25.35 15.73 1.03
N THR A 172 -25.81 15.25 -0.12
CA THR A 172 -26.88 14.28 -0.31
C THR A 172 -26.48 12.83 0.01
N ALA A 173 -25.25 12.59 0.49
CA ALA A 173 -24.68 11.26 0.75
C ALA A 173 -24.56 10.34 -0.47
N CYS A 174 -24.71 10.88 -1.69
CA CYS A 174 -24.53 10.17 -2.95
C CYS A 174 -23.11 10.37 -3.49
N ALA A 175 -22.60 9.36 -4.20
CA ALA A 175 -21.34 9.51 -4.94
C ALA A 175 -21.54 10.54 -6.07
N PRO A 176 -20.57 11.43 -6.33
CA PRO A 176 -20.68 12.46 -7.37
C PRO A 176 -21.14 11.87 -8.72
N ASN A 177 -20.49 10.79 -9.15
CA ASN A 177 -20.80 10.10 -10.40
C ASN A 177 -22.25 9.61 -10.46
N TYR A 178 -22.79 9.09 -9.35
CA TYR A 178 -24.16 8.58 -9.31
C TYR A 178 -25.19 9.70 -9.52
N CYS A 179 -24.94 10.90 -8.97
CA CYS A 179 -25.80 12.07 -9.19
C CYS A 179 -25.76 12.58 -10.64
N TYR A 180 -24.62 12.42 -11.34
CA TYR A 180 -24.50 12.79 -12.75
C TYR A 180 -25.18 11.78 -13.69
N TYR A 181 -25.08 10.48 -13.41
CA TYR A 181 -25.63 9.44 -14.30
C TYR A 181 -27.12 9.14 -14.09
N ALA A 182 -27.68 9.42 -12.90
CA ALA A 182 -29.07 9.08 -12.58
C ALA A 182 -29.75 10.15 -11.70
N PRO A 183 -29.89 11.40 -12.18
CA PRO A 183 -30.42 12.52 -11.39
C PRO A 183 -31.84 12.26 -10.88
N LEU A 184 -32.70 11.65 -11.70
CA LEU A 184 -34.09 11.29 -11.35
C LEU A 184 -34.18 10.39 -10.12
N SER A 185 -33.23 9.46 -9.94
CA SER A 185 -33.24 8.52 -8.81
C SER A 185 -32.97 9.18 -7.46
N ALA A 186 -32.40 10.39 -7.47
CA ALA A 186 -32.03 11.16 -6.29
C ALA A 186 -32.85 12.45 -6.16
N ASN A 187 -33.99 12.57 -6.85
CA ASN A 187 -34.79 13.79 -6.95
C ASN A 187 -33.98 15.01 -7.45
N GLY A 188 -32.93 14.78 -8.23
CA GLY A 188 -32.12 15.81 -8.86
C GLY A 188 -32.69 16.21 -10.23
N VAL A 189 -32.39 17.44 -10.64
CA VAL A 189 -32.66 17.92 -12.01
C VAL A 189 -31.40 17.71 -12.84
N GLU A 190 -31.56 17.18 -14.05
CA GLU A 190 -30.44 17.00 -14.99
C GLU A 190 -29.97 18.38 -15.48
N GLY A 191 -28.87 18.85 -14.90
CA GLY A 191 -28.24 20.14 -15.25
C GLY A 191 -27.12 20.02 -16.28
N LEU A 192 -27.00 18.88 -16.97
CA LEU A 192 -26.00 18.71 -18.02
C LEU A 192 -26.36 19.60 -19.20
N ILE A 193 -25.57 20.65 -19.41
CA ILE A 193 -25.69 21.49 -20.59
C ILE A 193 -24.99 20.75 -21.72
N ALA A 194 -25.77 20.30 -22.71
CA ALA A 194 -25.23 19.70 -23.92
C ALA A 194 -24.32 20.74 -24.60
N VAL A 195 -23.01 20.48 -24.60
CA VAL A 195 -22.08 21.29 -25.36
C VAL A 195 -22.25 20.91 -26.82
N PRO A 196 -22.66 21.83 -27.70
CA PRO A 196 -22.81 21.51 -29.12
C PRO A 196 -21.44 21.09 -29.68
N PRO A 197 -21.39 20.01 -30.48
CA PRO A 197 -20.13 19.47 -31.01
C PRO A 197 -19.37 20.53 -31.81
N GLU A 198 -20.09 21.39 -32.54
CA GLU A 198 -19.53 22.52 -33.29
C GLU A 198 -18.63 23.44 -32.44
N ARG A 199 -18.97 23.64 -31.15
CA ARG A 199 -18.16 24.47 -30.25
C ARG A 199 -16.88 23.76 -29.82
N VAL A 200 -16.94 22.43 -29.64
CA VAL A 200 -15.77 21.61 -29.35
C VAL A 200 -14.85 21.56 -30.57
N ASP A 201 -15.42 21.40 -31.75
CA ASP A 201 -14.69 21.39 -33.03
C ASP A 201 -14.06 22.75 -33.31
N GLY A 202 -14.76 23.86 -33.02
CA GLY A 202 -14.20 25.21 -33.11
C GLY A 202 -13.02 25.44 -32.16
N LEU A 203 -13.13 24.99 -30.89
CA LEU A 203 -12.01 25.04 -29.94
C LEU A 203 -10.85 24.15 -30.38
N ARG A 204 -11.15 22.96 -30.91
CA ARG A 204 -10.13 22.04 -31.44
C ARG A 204 -9.38 22.67 -32.61
N ALA A 205 -10.09 23.28 -33.57
CA ALA A 205 -9.47 23.97 -34.70
C ALA A 205 -8.67 25.21 -34.26
N GLN A 206 -9.14 25.95 -33.25
CA GLN A 206 -8.46 27.14 -32.74
C GLN A 206 -7.16 26.82 -31.99
N TYR A 207 -7.19 25.81 -31.11
CA TYR A 207 -6.07 25.52 -30.20
C TYR A 207 -5.17 24.38 -30.67
N TYR A 208 -5.69 23.48 -31.52
CA TYR A 208 -5.02 22.26 -31.95
C TYR A 208 -5.20 22.05 -33.46
N PRO A 209 -4.66 22.95 -34.31
CA PRO A 209 -4.76 22.83 -35.77
C PRO A 209 -4.14 21.52 -36.29
N ASN A 210 -3.14 20.98 -35.58
CA ASN A 210 -2.46 19.73 -35.91
C ASN A 210 -2.94 18.56 -35.03
N ALA A 211 -4.25 18.44 -34.81
CA ALA A 211 -4.81 17.41 -33.92
C ALA A 211 -4.42 15.97 -34.31
N ASP A 212 -4.26 15.71 -35.60
CA ASP A 212 -3.86 14.38 -36.09
C ASP A 212 -2.39 14.07 -35.77
N GLU A 213 -1.50 15.08 -35.79
CA GLU A 213 -0.09 14.93 -35.40
C GLU A 213 0.08 14.71 -33.89
N LEU A 214 -0.85 15.23 -33.07
CA LEU A 214 -0.85 14.97 -31.62
C LEU A 214 -1.05 13.48 -31.31
N MET A 215 -1.87 12.79 -32.10
CA MET A 215 -2.20 11.38 -31.92
C MET A 215 -1.11 10.42 -32.47
N MET A 216 -0.16 10.91 -33.26
CA MET A 216 0.92 10.09 -33.85
C MET A 216 1.94 9.66 -32.79
N THR A 217 2.24 8.37 -32.61
CA THR A 217 3.25 7.96 -31.60
C THR A 217 4.69 8.35 -31.99
N SER A 218 5.00 8.50 -33.27
CA SER A 218 6.30 8.91 -33.80
C SER A 218 6.18 9.98 -34.91
N PRO A 219 7.13 10.92 -35.02
CA PRO A 219 7.19 11.85 -36.15
C PRO A 219 7.40 11.15 -37.51
N MET A 220 6.85 11.71 -38.58
CA MET A 220 6.99 11.16 -39.95
C MET A 220 8.44 11.10 -40.45
N TRP A 221 9.25 12.12 -40.16
CA TRP A 221 10.66 12.11 -40.57
C TRP A 221 11.43 10.91 -39.97
N LEU A 222 11.05 10.47 -38.76
CA LEU A 222 11.69 9.35 -38.09
C LEU A 222 11.28 8.02 -38.74
N THR A 223 10.02 7.86 -39.14
CA THR A 223 9.58 6.65 -39.85
C THR A 223 10.22 6.55 -41.23
N GLU A 224 10.33 7.66 -41.95
CA GLU A 224 11.07 7.74 -43.22
C GLU A 224 12.56 7.41 -43.04
N PHE A 225 13.20 7.96 -42.00
CA PHE A 225 14.59 7.64 -41.72
C PHE A 225 14.80 6.15 -41.39
N VAL A 226 13.95 5.59 -40.52
CA VAL A 226 14.06 4.19 -40.10
C VAL A 226 13.84 3.24 -41.28
N THR A 227 12.88 3.52 -42.15
CA THR A 227 12.65 2.70 -43.36
C THR A 227 13.82 2.77 -44.35
N ALA A 228 14.43 3.95 -44.53
CA ALA A 228 15.65 4.10 -45.32
C ALA A 228 16.85 3.36 -44.69
N ALA A 229 17.01 3.46 -43.38
CA ALA A 229 18.06 2.76 -42.64
C ALA A 229 17.89 1.24 -42.70
N GLN A 230 16.66 0.72 -42.56
CA GLN A 230 16.36 -0.71 -42.69
C GLN A 230 16.73 -1.24 -44.08
N THR A 231 16.42 -0.47 -45.14
CA THR A 231 16.80 -0.83 -46.52
C THR A 231 18.31 -0.86 -46.68
N THR A 232 19.02 0.13 -46.13
CA THR A 232 20.49 0.24 -46.24
C THR A 232 21.22 -0.83 -45.44
N LEU A 233 20.72 -1.16 -44.25
CA LEU A 233 21.27 -2.17 -43.35
C LEU A 233 20.77 -3.59 -43.65
N GLN A 234 19.92 -3.76 -44.66
CA GLN A 234 19.31 -5.04 -45.06
C GLN A 234 18.57 -5.73 -43.89
N ILE A 235 17.90 -4.94 -43.05
CA ILE A 235 17.12 -5.46 -41.92
C ILE A 235 15.69 -5.71 -42.41
N GLU A 236 15.28 -6.98 -42.51
CA GLU A 236 13.91 -7.34 -42.86
C GLU A 236 12.97 -7.16 -41.66
N PRO A 237 11.94 -6.30 -41.72
CA PRO A 237 11.04 -6.07 -40.60
C PRO A 237 10.29 -7.33 -40.14
N ALA A 238 10.00 -8.24 -41.06
CA ALA A 238 9.31 -9.50 -40.79
C ALA A 238 10.17 -10.54 -40.05
N ALA A 239 11.50 -10.40 -40.10
CA ALA A 239 12.44 -11.29 -39.42
C ALA A 239 12.75 -10.83 -37.99
N ILE A 240 12.19 -9.70 -37.54
CA ILE A 240 12.43 -9.15 -36.20
C ILE A 240 11.62 -9.96 -35.17
N THR A 241 12.31 -10.70 -34.31
CA THR A 241 11.79 -11.48 -33.18
C THR A 241 12.24 -10.87 -31.86
N MET A 242 11.56 -11.18 -30.75
CA MET A 242 11.90 -10.62 -29.42
C MET A 242 13.38 -10.79 -29.02
N ASP A 243 14.05 -11.82 -29.53
CA ASP A 243 15.47 -12.10 -29.27
C ASP A 243 16.42 -11.18 -30.06
N ASN A 244 16.01 -10.70 -31.24
CA ASN A 244 16.85 -9.89 -32.12
C ASN A 244 16.44 -8.41 -32.21
N VAL A 245 15.28 -8.01 -31.63
CA VAL A 245 14.80 -6.61 -31.62
C VAL A 245 15.88 -5.64 -31.18
N TRP A 246 16.58 -5.94 -30.07
CA TRP A 246 17.62 -5.05 -29.54
C TRP A 246 18.82 -4.93 -30.46
N THR A 247 19.18 -6.02 -31.16
CA THR A 247 20.31 -5.99 -32.11
C THR A 247 20.01 -5.12 -33.32
N ALA A 248 18.82 -5.26 -33.91
CA ALA A 248 18.35 -4.41 -35.00
C ALA A 248 18.24 -2.94 -34.54
N PHE A 249 17.70 -2.71 -33.34
CA PHE A 249 17.63 -1.36 -32.75
C PHE A 249 19.01 -0.71 -32.60
N HIS A 250 19.99 -1.44 -32.05
CA HIS A 250 21.35 -0.91 -31.88
C HIS A 250 22.05 -0.61 -33.21
N GLN A 251 21.82 -1.42 -34.24
CA GLN A 251 22.34 -1.17 -35.58
C GLN A 251 21.76 0.11 -36.18
N ILE A 252 20.44 0.29 -36.11
CA ILE A 252 19.76 1.50 -36.59
C ILE A 252 20.23 2.73 -35.78
N LEU A 253 20.36 2.62 -34.46
CA LEU A 253 20.85 3.70 -33.61
C LEU A 253 22.30 4.09 -33.92
N ALA A 254 23.17 3.11 -34.18
CA ALA A 254 24.55 3.37 -34.58
C ALA A 254 24.60 4.09 -35.94
N PHE A 255 23.76 3.67 -36.89
CA PHE A 255 23.62 4.33 -38.19
C PHE A 255 23.13 5.78 -38.05
N MET A 256 22.11 6.03 -37.22
CA MET A 256 21.64 7.40 -36.92
C MET A 256 22.76 8.29 -36.39
N ARG A 257 23.56 7.80 -35.44
CA ARG A 257 24.68 8.56 -34.86
C ARG A 257 25.79 8.82 -35.88
N ALA A 258 26.13 7.84 -36.70
CA ALA A 258 27.13 8.00 -37.75
C ALA A 258 26.67 9.03 -38.80
N TYR A 259 25.39 9.02 -39.16
CA TYR A 259 24.79 10.01 -40.04
C TYR A 259 24.86 11.42 -39.44
N ASP A 260 24.48 11.59 -38.17
CA ASP A 260 24.58 12.89 -37.47
C ASP A 260 26.02 13.40 -37.41
N LEU A 261 27.00 12.52 -37.15
CA LEU A 261 28.42 12.88 -37.16
C LEU A 261 28.89 13.32 -38.55
N SER A 262 28.41 12.68 -39.62
CA SER A 262 28.73 13.07 -40.99
C SER A 262 28.18 14.47 -41.34
N LEU A 263 26.98 14.80 -40.86
CA LEU A 263 26.37 16.12 -41.03
C LEU A 263 27.02 17.21 -40.17
N LEU A 264 27.67 16.85 -39.06
CA LEU A 264 28.46 17.78 -38.24
C LEU A 264 29.85 18.02 -38.83
N ALA A 265 30.37 17.08 -39.62
CA ALA A 265 31.66 17.19 -40.29
C ALA A 265 31.63 18.06 -41.56
N THR A 266 30.45 18.48 -42.05
CA THR A 266 30.36 19.39 -43.20
C THR A 266 30.93 20.77 -42.86
N PRO A 267 31.78 21.36 -43.71
CA PRO A 267 32.46 22.62 -43.42
C PRO A 267 31.48 23.81 -43.26
N HIS A 268 31.83 24.74 -42.37
CA HIS A 268 31.02 25.93 -42.11
C HIS A 268 30.82 26.75 -43.39
N GLY A 269 29.55 26.95 -43.78
CA GLY A 269 29.16 27.77 -44.95
C GLY A 269 28.44 27.00 -46.07
N GLN A 270 28.38 25.67 -46.02
CA GLN A 270 27.53 24.87 -46.91
C GLN A 270 26.15 24.62 -46.27
N PRO A 271 25.05 24.66 -47.05
CA PRO A 271 23.74 24.32 -46.52
C PRO A 271 23.74 22.85 -46.11
N ARG A 272 23.58 22.59 -44.80
CA ARG A 272 23.41 21.23 -44.26
C ARG A 272 21.95 20.99 -43.93
N VAL A 273 21.51 19.75 -44.10
CA VAL A 273 20.24 19.28 -43.55
C VAL A 273 20.37 19.25 -42.01
N PRO A 274 19.33 19.63 -41.25
CA PRO A 274 19.36 19.52 -39.80
C PRO A 274 19.65 18.07 -39.35
N THR A 275 20.42 17.94 -38.29
CA THR A 275 20.70 16.64 -37.65
C THR A 275 19.41 16.01 -37.11
N ASN A 276 19.40 14.70 -36.89
CA ASN A 276 18.25 14.00 -36.32
C ASN A 276 17.84 14.61 -34.96
N HIS A 277 18.81 15.09 -34.17
CA HIS A 277 18.56 15.79 -32.92
C HIS A 277 17.86 17.14 -33.11
N GLU A 278 18.32 17.95 -34.07
CA GLU A 278 17.68 19.24 -34.40
C GLU A 278 16.27 19.03 -34.97
N GLN A 279 16.08 18.03 -35.84
CA GLN A 279 14.76 17.64 -36.34
C GLN A 279 13.83 17.18 -35.22
N ALA A 280 14.34 16.44 -34.23
CA ALA A 280 13.57 16.06 -33.05
C ALA A 280 13.12 17.28 -32.25
N LEU A 281 14.00 18.25 -32.00
CA LEU A 281 13.65 19.49 -31.30
C LEU A 281 12.58 20.29 -32.04
N ILE A 282 12.71 20.44 -33.36
CA ILE A 282 11.70 21.10 -34.21
C ILE A 282 10.36 20.36 -34.12
N SER A 283 10.37 19.03 -34.18
CA SER A 283 9.14 18.24 -34.08
C SER A 283 8.45 18.37 -32.73
N VAL A 284 9.21 18.44 -31.62
CA VAL A 284 8.65 18.63 -30.27
C VAL A 284 8.06 20.04 -30.14
N GLN A 285 8.76 21.05 -30.65
CA GLN A 285 8.29 22.44 -30.63
C GLN A 285 7.01 22.61 -31.47
N ASN A 286 6.93 22.00 -32.65
CA ASN A 286 5.75 22.06 -33.51
C ASN A 286 4.58 21.24 -32.94
N ARG A 287 4.85 20.06 -32.39
CA ARG A 287 3.84 19.12 -31.88
C ARG A 287 3.17 19.59 -30.58
N PHE A 288 3.93 20.26 -29.71
CA PHE A 288 3.42 20.86 -28.47
C PHE A 288 3.29 22.38 -28.53
N GLY A 289 3.46 22.95 -29.72
CA GLY A 289 3.29 24.37 -29.97
C GLY A 289 1.84 24.76 -29.75
N ARG A 290 1.47 25.04 -28.51
CA ARG A 290 0.32 25.89 -28.22
C ARG A 290 0.55 27.16 -29.04
N VAL A 291 -0.39 27.51 -29.91
CA VAL A 291 -0.41 28.84 -30.51
C VAL A 291 -0.38 29.83 -29.33
N PRO A 292 0.66 30.63 -29.16
CA PRO A 292 0.68 31.61 -28.09
C PRO A 292 -0.48 32.58 -28.31
N HIS A 293 -1.15 32.94 -27.21
CA HIS A 293 -2.20 33.96 -27.18
C HIS A 293 -1.69 35.32 -27.62
#